data_AF-A0A1Y3UKC2-F1
#
_entry.id   AF-A0A1Y3UKC2-F1
#
_cell.length_a   1.000
_cell.length_b   1.000
_cell.length_c   1.000
_cell.angle_alpha   90.00
_cell.angle_beta   90.00
_cell.angle_gamma   90.00
#
_symmetry.space_group_name_H-M   'P 1'
#
loop_
_entity.id
_entity.type
_entity.pdbx_description
1 polymer ?
#
loop_
_entity_poly.entity_id
_entity_poly.type
_entity_poly.pdbx_seq_one_letter_code
_entity_poly.pdbx_strand_id
1 'polypeptide(L)'
;MLTITLFIILAFVVARFVIGAVQRYLEGRARGRAFSRMLNQGRLDAGVYADALWSATTSGARKVRARVSNEQRNAIMQARLEMREDFLNDTKPGAYQYVIIFLIASVLGLVIETVYTFIVFGILESRVGLVWGPFSPLYGVGAVLLTMVLWPLRKEKVWKIFLLSAVLGSLLEQTAGWSMETFAHLQSWTYLGLPDHITQWIAWRFVAMWGILGVVWCRVIMPELIFRIGEPTSRKQVVLVTLLAAFIALDVVMTIACFWRAGQRLEGMPPRNGFEVYVDTHFDDRFMAKTFENMRIGEDIPPAAK
;
A
#
# COMPACT_ATOMS: atom_id res chain seq x y z
N MET A 1 14.66 -14.23 12.83
CA MET A 1 13.52 -13.46 13.41
C MET A 1 13.92 -12.08 13.89
N LEU A 2 15.01 -11.94 14.65
CA LEU A 2 15.45 -10.65 15.21
C LEU A 2 15.69 -9.58 14.12
N THR A 3 16.30 -9.95 12.99
CA THR A 3 16.50 -9.07 11.82
C THR A 3 15.19 -8.56 11.21
N ILE A 4 14.17 -9.41 11.16
CA ILE A 4 12.85 -9.09 10.57
C ILE A 4 12.07 -8.16 11.51
N THR A 5 12.06 -8.45 12.80
CA THR A 5 11.45 -7.59 13.81
C THR A 5 12.13 -6.22 13.85
N LEU A 6 13.47 -6.18 13.79
CA LEU A 6 14.23 -4.94 13.68
C LEU A 6 13.89 -4.18 12.38
N PHE A 7 13.75 -4.87 11.25
CA PHE A 7 13.34 -4.24 10.00
C PHE A 7 11.95 -3.60 10.10
N ILE A 8 10.97 -4.26 10.73
CA ILE A 8 9.62 -3.69 10.92
C ILE A 8 9.65 -2.51 11.89
N ILE A 9 10.37 -2.62 13.01
CA ILE A 9 10.52 -1.50 13.95
C ILE A 9 11.20 -0.33 13.24
N LEU A 10 12.24 -0.61 12.45
CA LEU A 10 12.92 0.39 11.64
C LEU A 10 11.98 1.00 10.61
N ALA A 11 11.23 0.19 9.86
CA ALA A 11 10.25 0.64 8.88
C ALA A 11 9.15 1.49 9.54
N PHE A 12 8.70 1.11 10.74
CA PHE A 12 7.75 1.87 11.54
C PHE A 12 8.33 3.22 12.00
N VAL A 13 9.55 3.21 12.54
CA VAL A 13 10.25 4.42 12.99
C VAL A 13 10.52 5.34 11.81
N VAL A 14 10.98 4.80 10.68
CA VAL A 14 11.22 5.52 9.43
C VAL A 14 9.91 6.07 8.88
N ALA A 15 8.83 5.28 8.81
CA ALA A 15 7.53 5.77 8.35
C ALA A 15 7.03 6.92 9.24
N ARG A 16 7.09 6.77 10.56
CA ARG A 16 6.73 7.82 11.52
C ARG A 16 7.62 9.06 11.38
N PHE A 17 8.93 8.86 11.18
CA PHE A 17 9.91 9.94 10.99
C PHE A 17 9.68 10.67 9.68
N VAL A 18 9.52 9.97 8.55
CA VAL A 18 9.28 10.54 7.22
C VAL A 18 7.96 11.29 7.19
N ILE A 19 6.88 10.68 7.69
CA ILE A 19 5.59 11.34 7.82
C ILE A 19 5.77 12.61 8.66
N GLY A 20 6.36 12.50 9.86
CA GLY A 20 6.59 13.65 10.74
C GLY A 20 7.49 14.73 10.12
N ALA A 21 8.54 14.36 9.39
CA ALA A 21 9.48 15.28 8.74
C ALA A 21 8.82 16.02 7.57
N VAL A 22 8.07 15.32 6.73
CA VAL A 22 7.28 15.93 5.65
C VAL A 22 6.24 16.88 6.23
N GLN A 23 5.57 16.49 7.31
CA GLN A 23 4.59 17.32 8.00
C GLN A 23 5.25 18.58 8.57
N ARG A 24 6.32 18.45 9.35
CA ARG A 24 7.10 19.59 9.89
C ARG A 24 7.63 20.51 8.80
N TYR A 25 8.02 19.95 7.65
CA TYR A 25 8.50 20.74 6.51
C TYR A 25 7.38 21.55 5.85
N LEU A 26 6.21 20.95 5.63
CA LEU A 26 5.04 21.64 5.05
C LEU A 26 4.48 22.71 6.00
N GLU A 27 4.34 22.37 7.28
CA GLU A 27 3.84 23.25 8.34
C GLU A 27 4.81 24.40 8.63
N GLY A 28 6.11 24.10 8.70
CA GLY A 28 7.16 25.11 8.84
C GLY A 28 7.26 26.08 7.67
N ARG A 29 6.55 25.83 6.57
CA ARG A 29 6.43 26.72 5.42
C ARG A 29 5.03 27.30 5.22
N ALA A 30 4.08 27.02 6.11
CA ALA A 30 2.67 27.44 5.97
C ALA A 30 2.13 27.16 4.55
N ARG A 31 2.37 25.93 4.05
CA ARG A 31 2.08 25.55 2.66
C ARG A 31 1.39 24.19 2.59
N GLY A 32 0.62 24.00 1.52
CA GLY A 32 -0.05 22.74 1.19
C GLY A 32 -1.56 22.80 1.33
N ARG A 33 -2.25 21.82 0.77
CA ARG A 33 -3.72 21.78 0.73
C ARG A 33 -4.35 21.81 2.12
N ALA A 34 -3.76 21.12 3.10
CA ALA A 34 -4.25 21.10 4.47
C ALA A 34 -4.21 22.50 5.10
N PHE A 35 -3.12 23.25 4.89
CA PHE A 35 -2.99 24.63 5.37
C PHE A 35 -4.03 25.57 4.72
N SER A 36 -4.19 25.50 3.40
CA SER A 36 -5.22 26.29 2.71
C SER A 36 -6.64 25.94 3.18
N ARG A 37 -6.94 24.65 3.46
CA ARG A 37 -8.22 24.25 4.05
C ARG A 37 -8.42 24.83 5.45
N MET A 38 -7.37 24.84 6.29
CA MET A 38 -7.46 25.37 7.66
C MET A 38 -7.80 26.85 7.67
N LEU A 39 -7.18 27.63 6.78
CA LEU A 39 -7.51 29.05 6.59
C LEU A 39 -8.95 29.24 6.09
N ASN A 40 -9.35 28.51 5.04
CA ASN A 40 -10.68 28.64 4.46
C ASN A 40 -11.80 28.24 5.44
N GLN A 41 -11.52 27.34 6.37
CA GLN A 41 -12.48 26.89 7.40
C GLN A 41 -12.42 27.75 8.68
N GLY A 42 -11.59 28.80 8.73
CA GLY A 42 -11.46 29.66 9.91
C GLY A 42 -10.89 28.95 11.15
N ARG A 43 -10.29 27.76 10.99
CA ARG A 43 -9.68 26.97 12.09
C ARG A 43 -8.34 27.53 12.56
N LEU A 44 -7.80 28.48 11.81
CA LEU A 44 -6.57 29.17 12.07
C LEU A 44 -6.87 30.66 12.04
N ASP A 45 -6.75 31.32 13.19
CA ASP A 45 -6.93 32.77 13.30
C ASP A 45 -5.87 33.48 12.44
N ALA A 46 -6.31 34.46 11.64
CA ALA A 46 -5.44 35.27 10.79
C ALA A 46 -4.36 35.97 11.62
N GLY A 47 -4.63 36.29 12.89
CA GLY A 47 -3.68 36.86 13.84
C GLY A 47 -2.46 35.99 14.11
N VAL A 48 -2.59 34.65 14.06
CA VAL A 48 -1.47 33.70 14.30
C VAL A 48 -0.40 33.80 13.20
N TYR A 49 -0.73 34.39 12.04
CA TYR A 49 0.20 34.57 10.91
C TYR A 49 0.26 36.01 10.40
N ALA A 50 -0.34 36.98 11.10
CA ALA A 50 -0.31 38.39 10.70
C ALA A 50 1.14 38.92 10.62
N ASP A 51 2.02 38.42 11.51
CA ASP A 51 3.45 38.74 11.52
C ASP A 51 4.27 37.93 10.49
N ALA A 52 3.69 36.88 9.91
CA ALA A 52 4.32 36.17 8.80
C ALA A 52 4.13 36.99 7.53
N LEU A 53 4.94 38.03 7.33
CA LEU A 53 4.96 38.92 6.15
C LEU A 53 4.48 38.23 4.85
N TRP A 54 3.22 38.42 4.49
CA TRP A 54 2.66 38.09 3.18
C TRP A 54 2.41 39.39 2.44
N SER A 55 3.25 39.73 1.46
CA SER A 55 2.95 40.80 0.51
C SER A 55 2.71 40.20 -0.88
N ALA A 56 1.65 40.69 -1.52
CA ALA A 56 1.23 40.31 -2.85
C ALA A 56 2.34 40.57 -3.87
N THR A 57 2.59 39.58 -4.73
CA THR A 57 3.67 39.63 -5.71
C THR A 57 3.27 40.52 -6.88
N THR A 58 3.65 41.80 -6.86
CA THR A 58 3.85 42.57 -8.10
C THR A 58 5.27 42.32 -8.58
N SER A 59 5.39 41.56 -9.68
CA SER A 59 6.57 41.39 -10.54
C SER A 59 7.92 41.02 -9.89
N GLY A 60 8.45 39.84 -10.26
CA GLY A 60 9.90 39.60 -10.25
C GLY A 60 10.49 38.98 -8.99
N ALA A 61 10.45 37.65 -8.93
CA ALA A 61 11.46 36.78 -8.30
C ALA A 61 12.19 37.26 -7.02
N ARG A 62 11.48 37.26 -5.88
CA ARG A 62 12.10 36.92 -4.57
C ARG A 62 11.08 36.17 -3.70
N LYS A 63 11.20 34.84 -3.61
CA LYS A 63 10.38 34.00 -2.71
C LYS A 63 10.78 34.29 -1.26
N VAL A 64 10.16 35.28 -0.64
CA VAL A 64 10.33 35.56 0.80
C VAL A 64 9.77 34.36 1.58
N ARG A 65 10.57 33.85 2.52
CA ARG A 65 10.28 32.66 3.33
C ARG A 65 9.61 33.13 4.63
N ALA A 66 8.33 32.81 4.83
CA ALA A 66 7.70 32.98 6.13
C ALA A 66 8.48 32.16 7.18
N ARG A 67 9.11 32.84 8.14
CA ARG A 67 9.86 32.18 9.23
C ARG A 67 8.89 31.98 10.39
N VAL A 68 8.08 30.94 10.29
CA VAL A 68 7.09 30.56 11.30
C VAL A 68 7.80 30.20 12.61
N SER A 69 7.43 30.82 13.73
CA SER A 69 7.95 30.55 15.07
C SER A 69 7.61 29.13 15.54
N ASN A 70 8.26 28.63 16.59
CA ASN A 70 7.95 27.30 17.13
C ASN A 70 6.52 27.24 17.70
N GLU A 71 6.04 28.32 18.32
CA GLU A 71 4.66 28.42 18.81
C GLU A 71 3.64 28.38 17.67
N GLN A 72 3.88 29.17 16.61
CA GLN A 72 3.04 29.15 15.42
C GLN A 72 3.01 27.78 14.74
N ARG A 73 4.14 27.06 14.71
CA ARG A 73 4.19 25.68 14.18
C ARG A 73 3.37 24.72 15.02
N ASN A 74 3.44 24.82 16.34
CA ASN A 74 2.65 24.00 17.24
C ASN A 74 1.15 24.29 17.06
N ALA A 75 0.76 25.56 16.89
CA ALA A 75 -0.62 25.94 16.61
C ALA A 75 -1.13 25.35 15.27
N ILE A 76 -0.34 25.45 14.18
CA ILE A 76 -0.67 24.82 12.88
C ILE A 76 -0.86 23.30 13.06
N MET A 77 0.06 22.66 13.78
CA MET A 77 0.03 21.23 14.00
C MET A 77 -1.24 20.82 14.76
N GLN A 78 -1.61 21.52 15.84
CA GLN A 78 -2.83 21.21 16.60
C GLN A 78 -4.09 21.41 15.77
N ALA A 79 -4.23 22.55 15.07
CA ALA A 79 -5.39 22.83 14.22
C ALA A 79 -5.55 21.77 13.11
N ARG A 80 -4.44 21.26 12.58
CA ARG A 80 -4.46 20.17 11.61
C ARG A 80 -4.87 18.85 12.24
N LEU A 81 -4.34 18.52 13.41
CA LEU A 81 -4.69 17.29 14.13
C LEU A 81 -6.18 17.26 14.46
N GLU A 82 -6.74 18.38 14.90
CA GLU A 82 -8.18 18.55 15.13
C GLU A 82 -8.97 18.39 13.83
N MET A 83 -8.58 19.07 12.75
CA MET A 83 -9.23 18.90 11.43
C MET A 83 -9.17 17.46 10.95
N ARG A 84 -8.05 16.77 11.17
CA ARG A 84 -7.91 15.36 10.82
C ARG A 84 -8.89 14.54 11.64
N GLU A 85 -8.90 14.68 12.96
CA GLU A 85 -9.80 13.91 13.83
C GLU A 85 -11.27 14.16 13.49
N ASP A 86 -11.67 15.40 13.23
CA ASP A 86 -13.05 15.72 12.84
C ASP A 86 -13.41 15.05 11.51
N PHE A 87 -12.57 15.22 10.47
CA PHE A 87 -12.76 14.54 9.18
C PHE A 87 -12.85 13.02 9.34
N LEU A 88 -12.01 12.46 10.20
CA LEU A 88 -11.94 11.04 10.49
C LEU A 88 -13.15 10.53 11.28
N ASN A 89 -13.83 11.37 12.07
CA ASN A 89 -15.04 11.01 12.80
C ASN A 89 -16.29 11.15 11.90
N ASP A 90 -16.28 12.14 11.00
CA ASP A 90 -17.44 12.48 10.17
C ASP A 90 -17.50 11.68 8.85
N THR A 91 -16.35 11.28 8.31
CA THR A 91 -16.27 10.60 7.00
C THR A 91 -16.00 9.11 7.18
N LYS A 92 -16.77 8.25 6.50
CA LYS A 92 -16.45 6.82 6.33
C LYS A 92 -15.75 6.60 4.97
N PRO A 93 -14.67 5.80 4.89
CA PRO A 93 -14.02 5.48 3.63
C PRO A 93 -14.99 4.80 2.67
N GLY A 94 -14.99 5.25 1.41
CA GLY A 94 -15.79 4.67 0.34
C GLY A 94 -14.91 4.13 -0.80
N ALA A 95 -15.56 3.75 -1.91
CA ALA A 95 -14.90 3.16 -3.07
C ALA A 95 -13.76 4.02 -3.61
N TYR A 96 -13.92 5.35 -3.63
CA TYR A 96 -12.89 6.28 -4.05
C TYR A 96 -11.59 6.13 -3.24
N GLN A 97 -11.70 6.12 -1.90
CA GLN A 97 -10.56 5.94 -1.03
C GLN A 97 -9.99 4.52 -1.13
N TYR A 98 -10.83 3.48 -1.21
CA TYR A 98 -10.36 2.10 -1.32
C TYR A 98 -9.56 1.85 -2.60
N VAL A 99 -10.00 2.36 -3.76
CA VAL A 99 -9.24 2.23 -5.01
C VAL A 99 -7.89 2.92 -4.92
N ILE A 100 -7.84 4.14 -4.36
CA ILE A 100 -6.56 4.85 -4.19
C ILE A 100 -5.64 4.12 -3.20
N ILE A 101 -6.19 3.61 -2.10
CA ILE A 101 -5.45 2.80 -1.13
C ILE A 101 -4.89 1.54 -1.80
N PHE A 102 -5.69 0.83 -2.59
CA PHE A 102 -5.25 -0.33 -3.35
C PHE A 102 -4.07 0.03 -4.26
N LEU A 103 -4.20 1.08 -5.09
CA LEU A 103 -3.16 1.50 -6.03
C LEU A 103 -1.87 1.88 -5.31
N ILE A 104 -1.96 2.69 -4.25
CA ILE A 104 -0.78 3.10 -3.49
C ILE A 104 -0.12 1.88 -2.81
N ALA A 105 -0.91 1.03 -2.15
CA ALA A 105 -0.37 -0.11 -1.40
C ALA A 105 0.19 -1.20 -2.31
N SER A 106 -0.42 -1.43 -3.48
CA SER A 106 0.04 -2.41 -4.47
C SER A 106 1.45 -2.10 -4.99
N VAL A 107 1.78 -0.80 -5.18
CA VAL A 107 3.11 -0.34 -5.61
C VAL A 107 4.07 -0.23 -4.42
N LEU A 108 3.65 0.41 -3.32
CA LEU A 108 4.53 0.60 -2.16
C LEU A 108 4.91 -0.73 -1.51
N GLY A 109 4.00 -1.69 -1.46
CA GLY A 109 4.29 -3.03 -0.96
C GLY A 109 5.41 -3.70 -1.75
N LEU A 110 5.40 -3.59 -3.08
CA LEU A 110 6.49 -4.09 -3.93
C LEU A 110 7.81 -3.40 -3.63
N VAL A 111 7.81 -2.07 -3.54
CA VAL A 111 9.04 -1.31 -3.23
C VAL A 111 9.61 -1.74 -1.88
N ILE A 112 8.75 -1.89 -0.86
CA ILE A 112 9.16 -2.33 0.48
C ILE A 112 9.71 -3.76 0.42
N GLU A 113 9.05 -4.66 -0.29
CA GLU A 113 9.49 -6.04 -0.43
C GLU A 113 10.83 -6.13 -1.17
N THR A 114 11.00 -5.45 -2.30
CA THR A 114 12.26 -5.43 -3.05
C THR A 114 13.42 -4.87 -2.21
N VAL A 115 13.19 -3.80 -1.44
CA VAL A 115 14.20 -3.25 -0.53
C VAL A 115 14.52 -4.26 0.57
N TYR A 116 13.51 -4.91 1.14
CA TYR A 116 13.69 -5.95 2.16
C TYR A 116 14.49 -7.14 1.63
N THR A 117 14.13 -7.69 0.47
CA THR A 117 14.82 -8.85 -0.11
C THR A 117 16.25 -8.51 -0.50
N PHE A 118 16.49 -7.29 -0.99
CA PHE A 118 17.83 -6.81 -1.29
C PHE A 118 18.71 -6.69 -0.03
N ILE A 119 18.18 -6.11 1.04
CA ILE A 119 18.96 -5.92 2.29
C ILE A 119 19.22 -7.25 3.00
N VAL A 120 18.22 -8.14 3.04
CA VAL A 120 18.30 -9.37 3.84
C VAL A 120 18.95 -10.52 3.08
N PHE A 121 18.67 -10.66 1.78
CA PHE A 121 19.12 -11.79 0.97
C PHE A 121 20.10 -11.39 -0.13
N GLY A 122 20.29 -10.09 -0.41
CA GLY A 122 21.13 -9.63 -1.52
C GLY A 122 20.49 -9.83 -2.89
N ILE A 123 19.19 -10.13 -2.94
CA ILE A 123 18.48 -10.51 -4.16
C ILE A 123 17.58 -9.36 -4.63
N LEU A 124 17.76 -8.98 -5.90
CA LEU A 124 16.88 -8.06 -6.63
C LEU A 124 16.07 -8.88 -7.64
N GLU A 125 14.82 -9.15 -7.28
CA GLU A 125 13.86 -9.85 -8.13
C GLU A 125 12.58 -9.04 -8.28
N SER A 126 11.98 -9.11 -9.46
CA SER A 126 10.62 -8.67 -9.69
C SER A 126 9.64 -9.56 -8.94
N ARG A 127 8.75 -8.93 -8.18
CA ARG A 127 7.67 -9.60 -7.42
C ARG A 127 6.30 -9.07 -7.77
N VAL A 128 6.19 -8.44 -8.94
CA VAL A 128 4.92 -7.90 -9.45
C VAL A 128 3.88 -9.01 -9.52
N GLY A 129 2.63 -8.67 -9.28
CA GLY A 129 1.52 -9.63 -9.27
C GLY A 129 0.57 -9.49 -10.46
N LEU A 130 0.80 -8.50 -11.34
CA LEU A 130 -0.01 -8.25 -12.53
C LEU A 130 0.86 -8.06 -13.78
N VAL A 131 0.28 -8.31 -14.96
CA VAL A 131 0.98 -8.24 -16.24
C VAL A 131 1.19 -6.80 -16.73
N TRP A 132 0.33 -5.84 -16.34
CA TRP A 132 0.45 -4.45 -16.75
C TRP A 132 0.80 -3.48 -15.61
N GLY A 133 2.09 -3.48 -15.29
CA GLY A 133 2.71 -2.46 -14.43
C GLY A 133 3.12 -2.99 -13.07
N PRO A 134 3.67 -2.13 -12.20
CA PRO A 134 4.25 -2.53 -10.93
C PRO A 134 3.18 -2.67 -9.85
N PHE A 135 2.23 -3.58 -10.04
CA PHE A 135 1.11 -3.78 -9.12
C PHE A 135 1.16 -5.16 -8.49
N SER A 136 1.11 -5.21 -7.15
CA SER A 136 0.85 -6.44 -6.41
C SER A 136 -0.56 -6.43 -5.83
N PRO A 137 -1.48 -7.27 -6.35
CA PRO A 137 -2.83 -7.40 -5.81
C PRO A 137 -2.84 -7.82 -4.35
N LEU A 138 -1.88 -8.65 -3.92
CA LEU A 138 -1.78 -9.11 -2.53
C LEU A 138 -1.64 -7.93 -1.56
N TYR A 139 -0.74 -6.99 -1.87
CA TYR A 139 -0.53 -5.80 -1.04
C TYR A 139 -1.68 -4.81 -1.12
N GLY A 140 -2.22 -4.59 -2.32
CA GLY A 140 -3.39 -3.73 -2.53
C GLY A 140 -4.62 -4.23 -1.78
N VAL A 141 -4.98 -5.50 -1.96
CA VAL A 141 -6.10 -6.15 -1.27
C VAL A 141 -5.86 -6.18 0.24
N GLY A 142 -4.66 -6.53 0.70
CA GLY A 142 -4.34 -6.53 2.14
C GLY A 142 -4.56 -5.17 2.80
N ALA A 143 -4.10 -4.09 2.17
CA ALA A 143 -4.32 -2.74 2.67
C ALA A 143 -5.81 -2.34 2.69
N VAL A 144 -6.56 -2.67 1.64
CA VAL A 144 -8.00 -2.40 1.58
C VAL A 144 -8.76 -3.22 2.64
N LEU A 145 -8.47 -4.50 2.77
CA LEU A 145 -9.09 -5.41 3.75
C LEU A 145 -8.84 -4.92 5.18
N LEU A 146 -7.58 -4.62 5.53
CA LEU A 146 -7.23 -4.04 6.83
C LEU A 146 -7.95 -2.70 7.03
N THR A 147 -8.05 -1.86 6.00
CA THR A 147 -8.77 -0.59 6.10
C THR A 147 -10.25 -0.80 6.38
N MET A 148 -10.92 -1.67 5.63
CA MET A 148 -12.35 -1.94 5.79
C MET A 148 -12.68 -2.46 7.19
N VAL A 149 -11.88 -3.40 7.69
CA VAL A 149 -12.15 -4.07 8.97
C VAL A 149 -11.69 -3.24 10.17
N LEU A 150 -10.53 -2.57 10.07
CA LEU A 150 -9.94 -1.84 11.21
C LEU A 150 -10.42 -0.40 11.33
N TRP A 151 -11.08 0.16 10.30
CA TRP A 151 -11.63 1.52 10.35
C TRP A 151 -12.48 1.83 11.61
N PRO A 152 -13.49 1.01 11.98
CA PRO A 152 -14.26 1.23 13.20
C PRO A 152 -13.46 0.98 14.49
N LEU A 153 -12.32 0.27 14.40
CA LEU A 153 -11.52 -0.15 15.55
C LEU A 153 -10.33 0.78 15.84
N ARG A 154 -10.24 1.94 15.21
CA ARG A 154 -9.10 2.88 15.38
C ARG A 154 -8.85 3.28 16.83
N LYS A 155 -9.93 3.45 17.60
CA LYS A 155 -9.89 3.86 19.01
C LYS A 155 -9.93 2.68 19.99
N GLU A 156 -10.02 1.44 19.48
CA GLU A 156 -10.06 0.22 20.29
C GLU A 156 -8.69 -0.17 20.85
N LYS A 157 -8.66 -1.10 21.81
CA LYS A 157 -7.41 -1.59 22.44
C LYS A 157 -6.46 -2.21 21.41
N VAL A 158 -5.16 -1.94 21.56
CA VAL A 158 -4.11 -2.37 20.60
C VAL A 158 -4.12 -3.88 20.36
N TRP A 159 -4.30 -4.68 21.41
CA TRP A 159 -4.30 -6.15 21.30
C TRP A 159 -5.45 -6.67 20.41
N LYS A 160 -6.61 -6.01 20.39
CA LYS A 160 -7.73 -6.41 19.50
C LYS A 160 -7.35 -6.20 18.04
N ILE A 161 -6.76 -5.05 17.74
CA ILE A 161 -6.28 -4.70 16.40
C ILE A 161 -5.21 -5.70 15.96
N PHE A 162 -4.26 -6.02 16.84
CA PHE A 162 -3.22 -7.00 16.58
C PHE A 162 -3.81 -8.37 16.21
N LEU A 163 -4.69 -8.94 17.04
CA LEU A 163 -5.25 -10.27 16.81
C LEU A 163 -6.07 -10.32 15.52
N LEU A 164 -6.91 -9.32 15.28
CA LEU A 164 -7.74 -9.28 14.09
C LEU A 164 -6.89 -9.14 12.82
N SER A 165 -5.85 -8.32 12.87
CA SER A 165 -4.94 -8.14 11.73
C SER A 165 -4.12 -9.39 11.45
N ALA A 166 -3.67 -10.07 12.51
CA ALA A 166 -2.97 -11.35 12.40
C ALA A 166 -3.85 -12.38 11.68
N VAL A 167 -5.10 -12.53 12.10
CA VAL A 167 -6.06 -13.46 11.46
C VAL A 167 -6.34 -13.05 10.01
N LEU A 168 -6.65 -11.78 9.75
CA LEU A 168 -6.96 -11.31 8.39
C LEU A 168 -5.78 -11.51 7.43
N GLY A 169 -4.57 -11.16 7.87
CA GLY A 169 -3.36 -11.32 7.08
C GLY A 169 -3.02 -12.77 6.78
N SER A 170 -3.13 -13.66 7.78
CA SER A 170 -2.90 -15.09 7.58
C SER A 170 -3.95 -15.73 6.67
N LEU A 171 -5.22 -15.36 6.78
CA LEU A 171 -6.25 -15.80 5.85
C LEU A 171 -5.99 -15.30 4.43
N LEU A 172 -5.50 -14.06 4.28
CA LEU A 172 -5.12 -13.52 2.98
C LEU A 172 -3.95 -14.29 2.36
N GLU A 173 -2.87 -14.54 3.11
CA GLU A 173 -1.74 -15.33 2.60
C GLU A 173 -2.15 -16.75 2.24
N GLN A 174 -2.93 -17.39 3.12
CA GLN A 174 -3.44 -18.74 2.88
C GLN A 174 -4.30 -18.83 1.63
N THR A 175 -5.23 -17.89 1.46
CA THR A 175 -6.11 -17.87 0.29
C THR A 175 -5.36 -17.53 -0.98
N ALA A 176 -4.43 -16.56 -0.95
CA ALA A 176 -3.63 -16.21 -2.10
C ALA A 176 -2.74 -17.37 -2.56
N GLY A 177 -1.96 -17.96 -1.64
CA GLY A 177 -1.08 -19.07 -1.93
C GLY A 177 -1.85 -20.31 -2.43
N TRP A 178 -2.92 -20.68 -1.72
CA TRP A 178 -3.77 -21.80 -2.12
C TRP A 178 -4.43 -21.59 -3.48
N SER A 179 -4.91 -20.38 -3.78
CA SER A 179 -5.54 -20.09 -5.06
C SER A 179 -4.53 -20.17 -6.21
N MET A 180 -3.31 -19.66 -6.01
CA MET A 180 -2.25 -19.75 -7.03
C MET A 180 -1.88 -21.20 -7.35
N GLU A 181 -1.73 -22.03 -6.32
CA GLU A 181 -1.40 -23.45 -6.52
C GLU A 181 -2.55 -24.22 -7.14
N THR A 182 -3.77 -24.03 -6.65
CA THR A 182 -4.95 -24.82 -7.07
C THR A 182 -5.40 -24.48 -8.48
N PHE A 183 -5.40 -23.21 -8.87
CA PHE A 183 -5.97 -22.78 -10.14
C PHE A 183 -4.95 -22.59 -11.25
N ALA A 184 -3.68 -22.41 -10.91
CA ALA A 184 -2.65 -22.10 -11.89
C ALA A 184 -1.41 -22.99 -11.80
N HIS A 185 -1.37 -23.94 -10.83
CA HIS A 185 -0.17 -24.75 -10.55
C HIS A 185 1.07 -23.88 -10.34
N LEU A 186 0.87 -22.73 -9.67
CA LEU A 186 1.90 -21.74 -9.40
C LEU A 186 2.24 -21.70 -7.93
N GLN A 187 3.54 -21.59 -7.65
CA GLN A 187 4.02 -21.24 -6.33
C GLN A 187 4.91 -20.00 -6.42
N SER A 188 4.70 -19.06 -5.49
CA SER A 188 5.52 -17.85 -5.35
C SER A 188 6.29 -17.81 -4.02
N TRP A 189 5.79 -18.52 -3.01
CA TRP A 189 6.50 -18.75 -1.75
C TRP A 189 6.03 -20.06 -1.12
N THR A 190 6.89 -20.63 -0.29
CA THR A 190 6.58 -21.75 0.60
C THR A 190 7.27 -21.53 1.94
N TYR A 191 6.58 -21.88 3.01
CA TYR A 191 7.08 -21.84 4.38
C TYR A 191 7.36 -23.22 4.96
N LEU A 192 7.20 -24.30 4.19
CA LEU A 192 7.45 -25.68 4.66
C LEU A 192 8.87 -25.88 5.22
N GLY A 193 9.86 -25.11 4.75
CA GLY A 193 11.23 -25.13 5.28
C GLY A 193 11.42 -24.43 6.64
N LEU A 194 10.43 -23.66 7.10
CA LEU A 194 10.51 -22.93 8.36
C LEU A 194 10.08 -23.83 9.54
N PRO A 195 10.77 -23.75 10.70
CA PRO A 195 10.44 -24.57 11.87
C PRO A 195 9.09 -24.18 12.51
N ASP A 196 8.57 -23.00 12.20
CA ASP A 196 7.34 -22.43 12.77
C ASP A 196 6.20 -22.32 11.73
N HIS A 197 6.25 -23.11 10.66
CA HIS A 197 5.17 -23.17 9.69
C HIS A 197 3.89 -23.76 10.30
N ILE A 198 2.75 -23.24 9.86
CA ILE A 198 1.42 -23.75 10.18
C ILE A 198 0.87 -24.48 8.95
N THR A 199 1.06 -23.87 7.77
CA THR A 199 0.73 -24.44 6.46
C THR A 199 1.86 -24.14 5.48
N GLN A 200 1.71 -24.56 4.22
CA GLN A 200 2.63 -24.17 3.15
C GLN A 200 2.78 -22.65 3.00
N TRP A 201 1.75 -21.86 3.32
CA TRP A 201 1.75 -20.41 3.11
C TRP A 201 1.59 -19.58 4.38
N ILE A 202 1.44 -20.19 5.56
CA ILE A 202 1.39 -19.49 6.84
C ILE A 202 2.50 -20.00 7.77
N ALA A 203 3.23 -19.09 8.42
CA ALA A 203 4.09 -19.40 9.57
C ALA A 203 3.85 -18.42 10.72
N TRP A 204 4.05 -18.87 11.97
CA TRP A 204 3.77 -18.07 13.17
C TRP A 204 4.46 -16.70 13.17
N ARG A 205 5.68 -16.62 12.65
CA ARG A 205 6.35 -15.33 12.47
C ARG A 205 5.55 -14.35 11.62
N PHE A 206 4.97 -14.80 10.50
CA PHE A 206 4.21 -13.94 9.60
C PHE A 206 2.83 -13.60 10.18
N VAL A 207 2.21 -14.53 10.93
CA VAL A 207 1.01 -14.23 11.74
C VAL A 207 1.27 -13.05 12.67
N ALA A 208 2.38 -13.08 13.42
CA ALA A 208 2.76 -11.99 14.31
C ALA A 208 3.09 -10.70 13.54
N MET A 209 3.72 -10.81 12.36
CA MET A 209 4.02 -9.66 11.49
C MET A 209 2.75 -8.97 11.00
N TRP A 210 1.74 -9.71 10.56
CA TRP A 210 0.44 -9.15 10.19
C TRP A 210 -0.25 -8.46 11.35
N GLY A 211 -0.11 -9.00 12.57
CA GLY A 211 -0.57 -8.34 13.79
C GLY A 211 0.09 -6.98 14.03
N ILE A 212 1.42 -6.90 13.96
CA ILE A 212 2.16 -5.64 14.11
C ILE A 212 1.81 -4.67 12.97
N LEU A 213 1.84 -5.14 11.73
CA LEU A 213 1.56 -4.34 10.54
C LEU A 213 0.17 -3.74 10.62
N GLY A 214 -0.84 -4.49 11.04
CA GLY A 214 -2.20 -3.97 11.17
C GLY A 214 -2.36 -2.95 12.31
N VAL A 215 -1.62 -3.08 13.41
CA VAL A 215 -1.55 -2.02 14.44
C VAL A 215 -0.96 -0.74 13.87
N VAL A 216 0.17 -0.85 13.16
CA VAL A 216 0.82 0.30 12.50
C VAL A 216 -0.11 0.92 11.46
N TRP A 217 -0.75 0.10 10.64
CA TRP A 217 -1.68 0.52 9.62
C TRP A 217 -2.84 1.28 10.25
N CYS A 218 -3.53 0.69 11.22
CA CYS A 218 -4.71 1.25 11.86
C CYS A 218 -4.43 2.57 12.61
N ARG A 219 -3.27 2.66 13.29
CA ARG A 219 -2.96 3.80 14.18
C ARG A 219 -2.19 4.92 13.53
N VAL A 220 -1.45 4.64 12.46
CA VAL A 220 -0.53 5.62 11.87
C VAL A 220 -0.82 5.83 10.39
N ILE A 221 -0.83 4.76 9.60
CA ILE A 221 -0.85 4.89 8.13
C ILE A 221 -2.26 5.25 7.63
N MET A 222 -3.26 4.43 7.97
CA MET A 222 -4.64 4.55 7.49
C MET A 222 -5.28 5.91 7.80
N PRO A 223 -5.22 6.44 9.04
CA PRO A 223 -5.82 7.75 9.35
C PRO A 223 -5.21 8.89 8.53
N GLU A 224 -3.87 8.90 8.39
CA GLU A 224 -3.17 9.94 7.64
C GLU A 224 -3.39 9.80 6.13
N LEU A 225 -3.40 8.56 5.62
CA LEU A 225 -3.63 8.28 4.22
C LEU A 225 -5.03 8.72 3.79
N ILE A 226 -6.06 8.35 4.54
CA ILE A 226 -7.45 8.72 4.25
C ILE A 226 -7.65 10.23 4.33
N PHE A 227 -7.07 10.90 5.32
CA PHE A 227 -7.13 12.37 5.43
C PHE A 227 -6.47 13.09 4.24
N ARG A 228 -5.35 12.57 3.75
CA ARG A 228 -4.64 13.11 2.59
C ARG A 228 -5.38 12.88 1.28
N ILE A 229 -5.99 11.69 1.12
CA ILE A 229 -6.85 11.38 -0.02
C ILE A 229 -8.05 12.33 -0.02
N GLY A 230 -8.71 12.46 1.13
CA GLY A 230 -9.89 13.29 1.31
C GLY A 230 -11.09 12.80 0.49
N GLU A 231 -12.03 13.69 0.27
CA GLU A 231 -13.17 13.48 -0.63
C GLU A 231 -12.87 14.02 -2.04
N PRO A 232 -13.46 13.41 -3.08
CA PRO A 232 -13.29 13.90 -4.45
C PRO A 232 -13.86 15.31 -4.59
N THR A 233 -13.01 16.27 -4.96
CA THR A 233 -13.39 17.68 -5.11
C THR A 233 -13.95 18.00 -6.50
N SER A 234 -13.89 17.04 -7.43
CA SER A 234 -14.38 17.24 -8.81
C SER A 234 -14.79 15.92 -9.46
N ARG A 235 -15.75 15.99 -10.41
CA ARG A 235 -16.18 14.84 -11.22
C ARG A 235 -15.02 14.22 -12.01
N LYS A 236 -14.04 15.02 -12.44
CA LYS A 236 -12.83 14.54 -13.16
C LYS A 236 -12.02 13.56 -12.31
N GLN A 237 -11.88 13.81 -11.01
CA GLN A 237 -11.17 12.89 -10.10
C GLN A 237 -11.91 11.56 -9.96
N VAL A 238 -13.24 11.59 -9.84
CA VAL A 238 -14.05 10.37 -9.74
C VAL A 238 -13.94 9.55 -11.01
N VAL A 239 -14.06 10.19 -12.18
CA VAL A 239 -13.89 9.52 -13.49
C VAL A 239 -12.50 8.90 -13.60
N LEU A 240 -11.44 9.64 -13.27
CA LEU A 240 -10.07 9.11 -13.32
C LEU A 240 -9.90 7.88 -12.42
N VAL A 241 -10.34 7.95 -11.15
CA VAL A 241 -10.23 6.81 -10.22
C VAL A 241 -11.06 5.62 -10.68
N THR A 242 -12.22 5.86 -11.28
CA THR A 242 -13.06 4.79 -11.86
C THR A 242 -12.37 4.14 -13.05
N LEU A 243 -11.74 4.92 -13.95
CA LEU A 243 -10.97 4.39 -15.07
C LEU A 243 -9.75 3.58 -14.60
N LEU A 244 -9.05 4.05 -13.55
CA LEU A 244 -7.95 3.30 -12.95
C LEU A 244 -8.43 1.99 -12.32
N ALA A 245 -9.58 2.00 -11.64
CA ALA A 245 -10.18 0.78 -11.11
C ALA A 245 -10.54 -0.22 -12.24
N ALA A 246 -11.13 0.27 -13.33
CA ALA A 246 -11.44 -0.54 -14.50
C ALA A 246 -10.17 -1.11 -15.17
N PHE A 247 -9.10 -0.30 -15.26
CA PHE A 247 -7.81 -0.74 -15.77
C PHE A 247 -7.22 -1.88 -14.92
N ILE A 248 -7.19 -1.73 -13.59
CA ILE A 248 -6.72 -2.78 -12.69
C ILE A 248 -7.58 -4.04 -12.78
N ALA A 249 -8.91 -3.90 -12.87
CA ALA A 249 -9.78 -5.05 -13.03
C ALA A 249 -9.50 -5.80 -14.33
N LEU A 250 -9.27 -5.08 -15.43
CA LEU A 250 -8.87 -5.67 -16.71
C LEU A 250 -7.51 -6.36 -16.62
N ASP A 251 -6.54 -5.75 -15.95
CA ASP A 251 -5.20 -6.31 -15.72
C ASP A 251 -5.25 -7.59 -14.88
N VAL A 252 -6.08 -7.64 -13.84
CA VAL A 252 -6.33 -8.88 -13.06
C VAL A 252 -6.88 -9.98 -13.97
N VAL A 253 -7.90 -9.69 -14.78
CA VAL A 253 -8.49 -10.67 -15.70
C VAL A 253 -7.46 -11.18 -16.71
N MET A 254 -6.67 -10.27 -17.28
CA MET A 254 -5.63 -10.61 -18.25
C MET A 254 -4.49 -11.39 -17.60
N THR A 255 -4.09 -11.04 -16.38
CA THR A 255 -3.09 -11.78 -15.61
C THR A 255 -3.54 -13.22 -15.35
N ILE A 256 -4.79 -13.41 -14.94
CA ILE A 256 -5.37 -14.75 -14.74
C ILE A 256 -5.35 -15.54 -16.06
N ALA A 257 -5.73 -14.92 -17.18
CA ALA A 257 -5.69 -15.56 -18.49
C ALA A 257 -4.26 -15.95 -18.91
N CYS A 258 -3.26 -15.09 -18.65
CA CYS A 258 -1.86 -15.38 -18.93
C CYS A 258 -1.34 -16.57 -18.12
N PHE A 259 -1.64 -16.62 -16.82
CA PHE A 259 -1.24 -17.76 -15.98
C PHE A 259 -1.94 -19.05 -16.37
N TRP A 260 -3.24 -18.99 -16.67
CA TRP A 260 -3.99 -20.14 -17.18
C TRP A 260 -3.38 -20.69 -18.48
N ARG A 261 -3.04 -19.81 -19.42
CA ARG A 261 -2.37 -20.20 -20.67
C ARG A 261 -0.97 -20.73 -20.44
N ALA A 262 -0.19 -20.15 -19.54
CA ALA A 262 1.13 -20.66 -19.19
C ALA A 262 1.06 -22.11 -18.67
N GLY A 263 0.09 -22.43 -17.81
CA GLY A 263 -0.17 -23.80 -17.36
C GLY A 263 -0.54 -24.74 -18.52
N GLN A 264 -1.46 -24.33 -19.38
CA GLN A 264 -1.85 -25.14 -20.55
C GLN A 264 -0.71 -25.37 -21.55
N ARG A 265 0.21 -24.41 -21.72
CA ARG A 265 1.41 -24.59 -22.57
C ARG A 265 2.36 -25.65 -22.00
N LEU A 266 2.52 -25.71 -20.67
CA LEU A 266 3.32 -26.76 -20.03
C LEU A 266 2.75 -28.15 -20.27
N GLU A 267 1.42 -28.27 -20.33
CA GLU A 267 0.73 -29.52 -20.66
C GLU A 267 0.70 -29.83 -22.17
N GLY A 268 1.30 -28.97 -23.02
CA GLY A 268 1.33 -29.14 -24.47
C GLY A 268 0.00 -28.84 -25.17
N MET A 269 -0.93 -28.13 -24.52
CA MET A 269 -2.24 -27.81 -25.09
C MET A 269 -2.19 -26.56 -26.00
N PRO A 270 -2.54 -26.69 -27.30
CA PRO A 270 -2.56 -25.56 -28.23
C PRO A 270 -3.71 -24.58 -27.92
N PRO A 271 -3.59 -23.30 -28.32
CA PRO A 271 -4.65 -22.31 -28.14
C PRO A 271 -5.88 -22.66 -28.97
N ARG A 272 -7.08 -22.48 -28.39
CA ARG A 272 -8.36 -22.91 -28.96
C ARG A 272 -9.13 -21.79 -29.66
N ASN A 273 -8.78 -20.54 -29.41
CA ASN A 273 -9.47 -19.37 -29.96
C ASN A 273 -8.49 -18.19 -30.18
N GLY A 274 -8.94 -17.16 -30.90
CA GLY A 274 -8.10 -16.01 -31.24
C GLY A 274 -7.57 -15.23 -30.02
N PHE A 275 -8.29 -15.25 -28.89
CA PHE A 275 -7.81 -14.61 -27.66
C PHE A 275 -6.67 -15.41 -27.02
N GLU A 276 -6.77 -16.74 -26.95
CA GLU A 276 -5.68 -17.59 -26.47
C GLU A 276 -4.43 -17.48 -27.37
N VAL A 277 -4.61 -17.39 -28.69
CA VAL A 277 -3.52 -17.10 -29.63
C VAL A 277 -2.87 -15.74 -29.34
N TYR A 278 -3.67 -14.71 -29.07
CA TYR A 278 -3.15 -13.38 -28.70
C TYR A 278 -2.33 -13.43 -27.41
N VAL A 279 -2.83 -14.13 -26.39
CA VAL A 279 -2.14 -14.32 -25.11
C VAL A 279 -0.82 -15.06 -25.31
N ASP A 280 -0.82 -16.17 -26.03
CA ASP A 280 0.39 -16.95 -26.29
C ASP A 280 1.45 -16.18 -27.10
N THR A 281 1.00 -15.26 -27.96
CA THR A 281 1.91 -14.47 -28.81
C THR A 281 2.53 -13.29 -28.06
N HIS A 282 1.79 -12.65 -27.15
CA HIS A 282 2.23 -11.42 -26.47
C HIS A 282 2.69 -11.63 -25.02
N PHE A 283 2.24 -12.72 -24.39
CA PHE A 283 2.53 -13.10 -23.00
C PHE A 283 3.06 -14.55 -22.97
N ASP A 284 4.09 -14.78 -23.79
CA ASP A 284 4.80 -16.05 -23.90
C ASP A 284 5.54 -16.40 -22.61
N ASP A 285 6.13 -17.60 -22.56
CA ASP A 285 6.84 -18.08 -21.35
C ASP A 285 8.04 -17.20 -21.00
N ARG A 286 8.67 -16.57 -22.01
CA ARG A 286 9.77 -15.62 -21.79
C ARG A 286 9.28 -14.35 -21.11
N PHE A 287 8.14 -13.80 -21.54
CA PHE A 287 7.50 -12.66 -20.87
C PHE A 287 7.14 -13.03 -19.43
N MET A 288 6.52 -14.20 -19.23
CA MET A 288 6.09 -14.63 -17.89
C MET A 288 7.28 -14.79 -16.94
N ALA A 289 8.35 -15.47 -17.37
CA ALA A 289 9.56 -15.67 -16.56
C ALA A 289 10.29 -14.36 -16.21
N LYS A 290 10.28 -13.38 -17.12
CA LYS A 290 10.88 -12.05 -16.88
C LYS A 290 10.02 -11.18 -15.97
N THR A 291 8.70 -11.28 -16.09
CA THR A 291 7.77 -10.45 -15.30
C THR A 291 7.64 -10.98 -13.88
N PHE A 292 7.46 -12.30 -13.73
CA PHE A 292 7.18 -13.00 -12.48
C PHE A 292 8.39 -13.82 -12.02
N GLU A 293 9.54 -13.18 -11.82
CA GLU A 293 10.83 -13.84 -11.55
C GLU A 293 10.79 -14.74 -10.29
N ASN A 294 9.97 -14.37 -9.31
CA ASN A 294 9.77 -15.09 -8.06
C ASN A 294 8.73 -16.23 -8.14
N MET A 295 8.12 -16.48 -9.29
CA MET A 295 7.12 -17.53 -9.47
C MET A 295 7.72 -18.76 -10.16
N ARG A 296 7.23 -19.93 -9.77
CA ARG A 296 7.52 -21.22 -10.40
C ARG A 296 6.21 -21.84 -10.85
N ILE A 297 6.20 -22.36 -12.08
CA ILE A 297 5.02 -22.96 -12.72
C ILE A 297 5.28 -24.46 -12.86
N GLY A 298 4.41 -25.29 -12.27
CA GLY A 298 4.51 -26.75 -12.35
C GLY A 298 5.65 -27.38 -11.56
N GLU A 299 6.41 -26.59 -10.78
CA GLU A 299 7.49 -27.06 -9.91
C GLU A 299 7.27 -26.56 -8.48
N ASP A 300 7.45 -27.46 -7.52
CA ASP A 300 7.44 -27.10 -6.11
C ASP A 300 8.69 -26.28 -5.78
N ILE A 301 8.50 -25.16 -5.07
CA ILE A 301 9.63 -24.42 -4.51
C ILE A 301 10.27 -25.31 -3.43
N PRO A 302 11.58 -25.59 -3.52
CA PRO A 302 12.23 -26.41 -2.51
C PRO A 302 12.13 -25.73 -1.13
N PRO A 303 11.95 -26.50 -0.04
CA PRO A 303 11.94 -25.96 1.30
C PRO A 303 13.22 -25.16 1.55
N ALA A 304 13.09 -23.96 2.12
CA ALA A 304 14.25 -23.14 2.48
C ALA A 304 15.24 -23.98 3.31
N ALA A 305 16.49 -24.10 2.84
CA ALA A 305 17.54 -24.81 3.55
C ALA A 305 17.79 -24.12 4.90
N LYS A 306 17.95 -24.93 5.96
CA LYS A 306 18.12 -24.47 7.35
C LYS A 306 19.31 -23.54 7.55
#